data_AF-A0A4R5PFS7-F1
#
_entry.id   AF-A0A4R5PFS7-F1
#
_cell.length_a   1.000
_cell.length_b   1.000
_cell.length_c   1.000
_cell.angle_alpha   90.00
_cell.angle_beta   90.00
_cell.angle_gamma   90.00
#
_symmetry.space_group_name_H-M   'P 1'
#
loop_
_entity.id
_entity.type
_entity.pdbx_description
1 polymer ?
#
loop_
_entity_poly.entity_id
_entity_poly.type
_entity_poly.pdbx_seq_one_letter_code
_entity_poly.pdbx_strand_id
1 'polypeptide(L)'
;MPDLIRAASHAHHYLSIFDDNGRPLYLGRTKRIASPDQRIVLHAKDRGCTHPGCSVPGYLCEVHHIDEWAHGGATDIDNLTFACGPHHRLLDHGWTTRKRAPTAPPNGHPHHS
;
A
#
# COMPACT_ATOMS: atom_id res chain seq x y z
N MET A 1 -4.54 -32.40 -18.17
CA MET A 1 -3.84 -31.09 -18.27
C MET A 1 -4.76 -29.87 -18.46
N PRO A 2 -5.91 -29.92 -19.18
CA PRO A 2 -6.80 -28.77 -19.35
C PRO A 2 -7.37 -28.22 -18.04
N ASP A 3 -7.66 -29.10 -17.09
CA ASP A 3 -8.23 -28.71 -15.80
C ASP A 3 -7.22 -27.98 -14.89
N LEU A 4 -5.92 -28.29 -15.00
CA LEU A 4 -4.87 -27.54 -14.30
C LEU A 4 -4.69 -26.14 -14.91
N ILE A 5 -4.75 -26.02 -16.25
CA ILE A 5 -4.70 -24.74 -16.95
C ILE A 5 -5.94 -23.89 -16.63
N ARG A 6 -7.12 -24.51 -16.51
CA ARG A 6 -8.39 -23.86 -16.13
C ARG A 6 -8.46 -23.45 -14.66
N ALA A 7 -7.85 -24.23 -13.76
CA ALA A 7 -7.69 -23.84 -12.36
C ALA A 7 -6.70 -22.67 -12.22
N ALA A 8 -5.58 -22.72 -12.95
CA ALA A 8 -4.56 -21.67 -12.96
C ALA A 8 -5.02 -20.38 -13.64
N SER A 9 -5.93 -20.44 -14.63
CA SER A 9 -6.44 -19.25 -15.33
C SER A 9 -7.23 -18.29 -14.44
N HIS A 10 -7.71 -18.77 -13.29
CA HIS A 10 -8.36 -17.96 -12.25
C HIS A 10 -7.49 -17.76 -11.00
N ALA A 11 -6.26 -18.28 -11.00
CA ALA A 11 -5.34 -18.07 -9.90
C ALA A 11 -4.95 -16.59 -9.85
N HIS A 12 -5.53 -15.88 -8.89
CA HIS A 12 -4.99 -14.60 -8.47
C HIS A 12 -3.73 -14.89 -7.67
N HIS A 13 -2.56 -14.69 -8.27
CA HIS A 13 -1.29 -14.77 -7.54
C HIS A 13 -1.29 -13.68 -6.46
N TYR A 14 -1.45 -14.10 -5.21
CA TYR A 14 -1.27 -13.26 -4.04
C TYR A 14 -0.02 -13.73 -3.33
N LEU A 15 0.92 -12.81 -3.11
CA LEU A 15 2.03 -13.04 -2.20
C LEU A 15 1.70 -12.29 -0.91
N SER A 16 1.42 -13.05 0.16
CA SER A 16 1.25 -12.51 1.50
C SER A 16 2.44 -12.96 2.35
N ILE A 17 3.21 -12.01 2.87
CA ILE A 17 4.30 -12.27 3.81
C ILE A 17 3.85 -11.78 5.17
N PHE A 18 4.05 -12.60 6.21
CA PHE A 18 3.76 -12.25 7.59
C PHE A 18 5.03 -12.40 8.44
N ASP A 19 5.12 -11.68 9.55
CA ASP A 19 6.11 -11.97 10.59
C ASP A 19 5.63 -13.13 11.49
N ASP A 20 6.49 -13.53 12.43
CA ASP A 20 6.21 -14.63 13.36
C ASP A 20 5.00 -14.37 14.29
N ASN A 21 4.52 -13.12 14.39
CA ASN A 21 3.34 -12.74 15.17
C ASN A 21 2.08 -12.60 14.29
N GLY A 22 2.14 -13.00 13.02
CA GLY A 22 1.04 -12.87 12.07
C GLY A 22 0.81 -11.44 11.58
N ARG A 23 1.77 -10.52 11.79
CA ARG A 23 1.68 -9.16 11.25
C ARG A 23 1.96 -9.22 9.74
N PRO A 24 1.12 -8.62 8.88
CA PRO A 24 1.39 -8.57 7.46
C PRO A 24 2.60 -7.68 7.15
N LEU A 25 3.60 -8.26 6.50
CA LEU A 25 4.82 -7.61 6.00
C LEU A 25 4.69 -7.20 4.54
N TYR A 26 3.94 -7.95 3.73
CA TYR A 26 3.78 -7.66 2.31
C TYR A 26 2.48 -8.25 1.75
N LEU A 27 1.85 -7.54 0.82
CA LEU A 27 0.74 -8.05 0.02
C LEU A 27 0.83 -7.50 -1.42
N GLY A 28 1.14 -8.39 -2.36
CA GLY A 28 1.27 -8.06 -3.79
C GLY A 28 0.25 -8.70 -4.71
N ARG A 29 -0.08 -8.04 -5.84
CA ARG A 29 -1.07 -8.53 -6.82
C ARG A 29 -0.88 -7.96 -8.24
N THR A 30 -1.28 -8.73 -9.26
CA THR A 30 -1.25 -8.35 -10.70
C THR A 30 -2.39 -7.45 -11.19
N LYS A 31 -3.35 -7.05 -10.33
CA LYS A 31 -4.51 -6.24 -10.75
C LYS A 31 -4.26 -4.76 -10.47
N ARG A 32 -4.77 -3.87 -11.32
CA ARG A 32 -4.68 -2.42 -11.13
C ARG A 32 -5.31 -1.94 -9.82
N ILE A 33 -6.44 -2.52 -9.40
CA ILE A 33 -7.19 -2.04 -8.23
C ILE A 33 -6.66 -2.68 -6.95
N ALA A 34 -6.33 -1.84 -5.96
CA ALA A 34 -5.92 -2.28 -4.63
C ALA A 34 -7.00 -3.14 -3.97
N SER A 35 -6.59 -4.23 -3.30
CA SER A 35 -7.52 -5.09 -2.57
C SER A 35 -8.01 -4.45 -1.26
N PRO A 36 -9.11 -4.95 -0.67
CA PRO A 36 -9.52 -4.54 0.67
C PRO A 36 -8.41 -4.69 1.72
N ASP A 37 -7.66 -5.78 1.68
CA ASP A 37 -6.55 -6.03 2.61
C ASP A 37 -5.42 -5.01 2.44
N GLN A 38 -5.07 -4.65 1.20
CA GLN A 38 -4.09 -3.59 0.94
C GLN A 38 -4.58 -2.25 1.49
N ARG A 39 -5.88 -1.97 1.37
CA ARG A 39 -6.49 -0.77 1.94
C ARG A 39 -6.42 -0.75 3.47
N ILE A 40 -6.65 -1.89 4.14
CA ILE A 40 -6.48 -2.03 5.60
C ILE A 40 -5.03 -1.71 6.00
N VAL A 41 -4.05 -2.25 5.28
CA VAL A 41 -2.63 -1.96 5.57
C VAL A 41 -2.32 -0.47 5.35
N LEU A 42 -2.87 0.17 4.32
CA LEU A 42 -2.72 1.62 4.12
C LEU A 42 -3.35 2.45 5.24
N HIS A 43 -4.48 2.01 5.81
CA HIS A 43 -5.05 2.68 6.99
C HIS A 43 -4.11 2.62 8.20
N ALA A 44 -3.41 1.51 8.41
CA ALA A 44 -2.43 1.39 9.50
C ALA A 44 -1.16 2.21 9.22
N LYS A 45 -0.70 2.20 7.95
CA LYS A 45 0.58 2.79 7.51
C LYS A 45 0.49 4.30 7.32
N ASP A 46 -0.43 4.75 6.47
CA ASP A 46 -0.52 6.15 6.03
C ASP A 46 -1.49 6.95 6.91
N ARG A 47 -2.51 6.28 7.49
CA ARG A 47 -3.60 6.85 8.31
C ARG A 47 -4.50 7.87 7.59
N GLY A 48 -4.01 8.51 6.55
CA GLY A 48 -4.67 9.55 5.78
C GLY A 48 -3.87 9.91 4.53
N CYS A 49 -4.27 11.00 3.89
CA CYS A 49 -3.57 11.50 2.71
C CYS A 49 -2.10 11.77 3.05
N THR A 50 -1.19 11.27 2.21
CA THR A 50 0.25 11.39 2.44
C THR A 50 0.86 12.70 1.94
N HIS A 51 0.06 13.57 1.33
CA HIS A 51 0.49 14.92 0.97
C HIS A 51 0.94 15.69 2.22
N PRO A 52 2.13 16.33 2.20
CA PRO A 52 2.66 17.04 3.36
C PRO A 52 1.66 18.06 3.93
N GLY A 53 1.39 17.97 5.23
CA GLY A 53 0.47 18.88 5.92
C GLY A 53 -1.02 18.59 5.72
N CYS A 54 -1.39 17.57 4.94
CA CYS A 54 -2.77 17.15 4.81
C CYS A 54 -3.22 16.33 6.02
N SER A 55 -4.40 16.62 6.57
CA SER A 55 -5.02 15.90 7.69
C SER A 55 -6.22 15.06 7.26
N VAL A 56 -6.49 14.96 5.94
CA VAL A 56 -7.64 14.19 5.44
C VAL A 56 -7.44 12.71 5.79
N PRO A 57 -8.40 12.09 6.48
CA PRO A 57 -8.27 10.71 6.93
C PRO A 57 -8.45 9.71 5.79
N GLY A 58 -7.90 8.50 5.98
CA GLY A 58 -7.82 7.49 4.91
C GLY A 58 -9.19 7.07 4.35
N TYR A 59 -10.27 7.21 5.13
CA TYR A 59 -11.62 6.88 4.67
C TYR A 59 -12.13 7.85 3.59
N LEU A 60 -11.55 9.06 3.49
CA LEU A 60 -11.80 10.03 2.42
C LEU A 60 -10.70 10.04 1.34
N CYS A 61 -9.83 9.03 1.36
CA CYS A 61 -8.72 8.93 0.42
C CYS A 61 -8.95 7.82 -0.61
N GLU A 62 -8.44 8.04 -1.80
CA GLU A 62 -8.26 7.05 -2.84
C GLU A 62 -6.88 6.41 -2.71
N VAL A 63 -6.72 5.19 -3.23
CA VAL A 63 -5.40 4.55 -3.29
C VAL A 63 -4.75 4.95 -4.61
N HIS A 64 -3.53 5.44 -4.53
CA HIS A 64 -2.73 5.90 -5.66
C HIS A 64 -1.44 5.08 -5.76
N HIS A 65 -0.99 4.83 -6.99
CA HIS A 65 0.28 4.19 -7.28
C HIS A 65 1.41 5.23 -7.29
N ILE A 66 2.48 5.02 -6.53
CA ILE A 66 3.64 5.93 -6.52
C ILE A 66 4.35 5.90 -7.88
N ASP A 67 4.64 4.69 -8.35
CA ASP A 67 5.03 4.39 -9.72
C ASP A 67 3.76 3.99 -10.46
N GLU A 68 3.33 4.83 -11.40
CA GLU A 68 2.07 4.68 -12.09
C GLU A 68 1.88 3.30 -12.74
N TRP A 69 0.69 2.73 -12.56
CA TRP A 69 0.35 1.42 -13.14
C TRP A 69 0.46 1.44 -14.67
N ALA A 70 0.10 2.56 -15.31
CA ALA A 70 0.20 2.73 -16.76
C ALA A 70 1.65 2.66 -17.27
N HIS A 71 2.64 2.91 -16.41
CA HIS A 71 4.07 2.81 -16.70
C HIS A 71 4.68 1.49 -16.21
N GLY A 72 3.85 0.50 -15.86
CA GLY A 72 4.29 -0.81 -15.39
C GLY A 72 4.44 -0.93 -13.86
N GLY A 73 4.00 0.08 -13.10
CA GLY A 73 4.00 0.03 -11.65
C GLY A 73 3.14 -1.11 -11.08
N ALA A 74 3.67 -1.80 -10.07
CA ALA A 74 2.99 -2.92 -9.45
C ALA A 74 1.94 -2.46 -8.44
N THR A 75 0.88 -3.24 -8.25
CA THR A 75 -0.11 -3.01 -7.18
C THR A 75 0.31 -3.74 -5.93
N ASP A 76 1.43 -3.31 -5.38
CA ASP A 76 2.03 -3.86 -4.17
C ASP A 76 1.98 -2.82 -3.06
N ILE A 77 1.85 -3.23 -1.80
CA ILE A 77 1.65 -2.27 -0.69
C ILE A 77 2.75 -1.22 -0.55
N ASP A 78 3.92 -1.51 -1.11
CA ASP A 78 5.04 -0.59 -1.17
C ASP A 78 4.96 0.42 -2.31
N ASN A 79 4.17 0.16 -3.34
CA ASN A 79 3.92 1.10 -4.42
C ASN A 79 2.56 1.81 -4.26
N LEU A 80 1.84 1.58 -3.17
CA LEU A 80 0.53 2.19 -2.93
C LEU A 80 0.60 3.23 -1.80
N THR A 81 -0.22 4.28 -1.93
CA THR A 81 -0.39 5.31 -0.90
C THR A 81 -1.81 5.89 -0.90
N PHE A 82 -2.20 6.58 0.16
CA PHE A 82 -3.46 7.34 0.19
C PHE A 82 -3.31 8.77 -0.32
N ALA A 83 -4.24 9.18 -1.20
CA ALA A 83 -4.41 10.55 -1.66
C ALA A 83 -5.88 10.99 -1.54
N CYS A 84 -6.14 12.16 -0.94
CA CYS A 84 -7.49 12.73 -0.95
C CYS A 84 -7.83 13.29 -2.33
N GLY A 85 -9.12 13.45 -2.65
CA GLY A 85 -9.56 13.91 -3.97
C GLY A 85 -8.82 15.15 -4.53
N PRO A 86 -8.63 16.23 -3.75
CA PRO A 86 -7.84 17.38 -4.19
C PRO A 86 -6.39 17.03 -4.55
N HIS A 87 -5.68 16.30 -3.68
CA HIS A 87 -4.27 15.96 -3.91
C HIS A 87 -4.09 14.85 -4.94
N HIS A 88 -5.07 13.96 -5.10
CA HIS A 88 -5.04 12.93 -6.14
C HIS A 88 -5.00 13.56 -7.53
N ARG A 89 -5.78 14.62 -7.77
CA ARG A 89 -5.76 15.38 -9.04
C ARG A 89 -4.45 16.14 -9.27
N LEU A 90 -3.69 16.48 -8.22
CA LEU A 90 -2.40 17.17 -8.37
C LEU A 90 -1.28 16.22 -8.82
N LEU A 91 -1.47 14.90 -8.70
CA LEU A 91 -0.47 13.91 -9.07
C LEU A 91 -0.29 13.84 -10.60
N ASP A 92 -1.38 14.03 -11.35
CA ASP A 92 -1.36 14.17 -12.81
C ASP A 92 -0.61 15.44 -13.30
N HIS A 93 -0.22 16.34 -12.38
CA HIS A 93 0.44 17.61 -12.67
C HIS A 93 1.90 17.68 -12.21
N GLY A 94 2.55 16.52 -12.05
CA GLY A 94 4.01 16.44 -11.83
C GLY A 94 4.45 16.54 -10.37
N TRP A 95 3.52 16.43 -9.42
CA TRP A 95 3.88 16.18 -8.03
C TRP A 95 4.11 14.69 -7.82
N THR A 96 5.22 14.31 -7.20
CA THR A 96 5.49 12.92 -6.82
C THR A 96 5.30 12.73 -5.33
N THR A 97 4.60 11.67 -4.95
CA THR A 97 4.60 11.24 -3.55
C THR A 97 5.91 10.51 -3.28
N ARG A 98 6.53 10.75 -2.13
CA ARG A 98 7.62 9.91 -1.63
C ARG A 98 7.24 9.42 -0.25
N LYS A 99 7.51 8.16 0.04
CA LYS A 99 7.36 7.64 1.39
C LYS A 99 8.21 8.46 2.36
N ARG A 100 7.66 8.79 3.51
CA ARG A 100 8.47 9.18 4.66
C ARG A 100 9.21 7.94 5.13
N ALA A 101 10.53 8.00 5.29
CA ALA A 101 11.28 6.92 5.90
C ALA A 101 10.66 6.61 7.29
N PRO A 102 10.64 5.33 7.72
CA PRO A 102 10.20 4.99 9.07
C PRO A 102 10.99 5.85 10.05
N THR A 103 10.28 6.55 10.94
CA THR A 103 10.95 7.09 12.13
C THR A 103 11.47 5.89 12.91
N ALA A 104 12.78 5.87 13.17
CA ALA A 104 13.37 4.83 14.01
C ALA A 104 12.54 4.76 15.31
N PRO A 105 12.20 3.55 15.80
CA PRO A 105 11.53 3.44 17.08
C PRO A 105 12.37 4.15 18.14
N PRO A 106 11.76 4.91 19.07
CA PRO A 106 12.51 5.49 20.16
C PRO A 106 13.21 4.36 20.91
N ASN A 107 14.52 4.51 21.09
CA ASN A 107 15.37 3.56 21.80
C ASN A 107 14.65 3.08 23.06
N GLY A 108 14.39 1.77 23.13
CA GLY A 108 13.71 1.15 24.26
C GLY A 108 14.47 1.47 25.55
N HIS A 109 13.75 2.00 26.54
CA HIS A 109 14.25 2.07 27.91
C HIS A 109 14.54 0.66 28.43
N PRO A 110 15.64 0.45 29.17
CA PRO A 110 15.95 -0.86 29.71
C PRO A 110 14.87 -1.22 30.74
N HIS A 111 14.24 -2.37 30.57
CA HIS A 111 13.46 -3.01 31.61
C HIS A 111 14.44 -3.42 32.73
N HIS A 112 14.38 -2.70 33.85
CA HIS A 112 14.97 -3.17 35.10
C HIS A 112 14.07 -4.27 35.69
N SER A 113 14.72 -5.36 36.06
CA SER A 113 14.17 -6.55 36.73
C SER A 113 13.52 -6.24 38.06
#